data_AF-A0A0L0D2T0-F1
#
_entry.id   AF-A0A0L0D2T0-F1
#
_cell.length_a   1.000
_cell.length_b   1.000
_cell.length_c   1.000
_cell.angle_alpha   90.00
_cell.angle_beta   90.00
_cell.angle_gamma   90.00
#
_symmetry.space_group_name_H-M   'P 1'
#
loop_
_entity.id
_entity.type
_entity.pdbx_description
1 polymer ?
#
loop_
_entity_poly.entity_id
_entity_poly.type
_entity_poly.pdbx_seq_one_letter_code
_entity_poly.pdbx_strand_id
1 'polypeptide(L)'
;MSITVDIQLESILRVGVCGCFVGHGWIAFSGAEASKWRGYLAAGGFTSAEAVILLPLIGLLDIAIGILTLFYPLSLVTIWAAAWAFATAAIRPIAGESIWAAIERAGNWATPLALVYLHAHRQVSRSALPSWFPPWLADMLDPSLSWDLSLKYVFTLIVALLGCVLVLRTLRSR
;
A
#
# COMPACT_ATOMS: atom_id res chain seq x y z
N MET A 1 -15.71 -17.01 15.79
CA MET A 1 -16.53 -16.05 15.03
C MET A 1 -17.27 -16.83 13.94
N SER A 2 -18.49 -16.46 13.55
CA SER A 2 -19.20 -17.20 12.48
C SER A 2 -18.70 -16.74 11.11
N ILE A 3 -18.73 -17.64 10.11
CA ILE A 3 -18.24 -17.38 8.74
C ILE A 3 -18.84 -16.08 8.17
N THR A 4 -20.13 -15.84 8.40
CA THR A 4 -20.83 -14.64 7.92
C THR A 4 -20.27 -13.35 8.51
N VAL A 5 -19.95 -13.33 9.81
CA VAL A 5 -19.38 -12.15 10.48
C VAL A 5 -17.98 -11.86 9.95
N ASP A 6 -17.19 -12.90 9.69
CA ASP A 6 -15.86 -12.74 9.09
C ASP A 6 -15.94 -12.14 7.66
N ILE A 7 -16.93 -12.55 6.84
CA ILE A 7 -17.14 -11.99 5.48
C ILE A 7 -17.54 -10.50 5.57
N GLN A 8 -18.43 -10.17 6.50
CA GLN A 8 -18.86 -8.79 6.73
C GLN A 8 -17.70 -7.90 7.19
N LEU A 9 -16.89 -8.39 8.14
CA LEU A 9 -15.72 -7.66 8.63
C LEU A 9 -14.69 -7.44 7.52
N GLU A 10 -14.37 -8.47 6.73
CA GLU A 10 -13.45 -8.34 5.59
C GLU A 10 -13.94 -7.26 4.61
N SER A 11 -15.22 -7.27 4.27
CA SER A 11 -15.82 -6.31 3.34
C SER A 11 -15.70 -4.87 3.85
N ILE A 12 -15.99 -4.65 5.15
CA ILE A 12 -15.86 -3.34 5.79
C ILE A 12 -14.40 -2.87 5.76
N LEU A 13 -13.45 -3.75 6.09
CA LEU A 13 -12.02 -3.42 6.06
C LEU A 13 -11.55 -3.09 4.65
N ARG A 14 -11.99 -3.84 3.63
CA ARG A 14 -11.68 -3.56 2.21
C ARG A 14 -12.17 -2.19 1.77
N VAL A 15 -13.40 -1.83 2.15
CA VAL A 15 -13.95 -0.48 1.90
C VAL A 15 -13.11 0.59 2.59
N GLY A 16 -12.69 0.36 3.84
CA GLY A 16 -11.83 1.28 4.58
C GLY A 16 -10.45 1.49 3.93
N VAL A 17 -9.78 0.40 3.53
CA VAL A 17 -8.51 0.48 2.79
C VAL A 17 -8.70 1.23 1.47
N CYS A 18 -9.73 0.86 0.70
CA CYS A 18 -10.01 1.50 -0.58
C CYS A 18 -10.24 3.01 -0.45
N GLY A 19 -11.10 3.44 0.49
CA GLY A 19 -11.37 4.86 0.71
C GLY A 19 -10.12 5.65 1.11
N CYS A 20 -9.31 5.09 2.03
CA CYS A 20 -8.06 5.70 2.47
C CYS A 20 -7.06 5.86 1.31
N PHE A 21 -6.79 4.77 0.59
CA PHE A 21 -5.77 4.73 -0.46
C PHE A 21 -6.18 5.45 -1.73
N VAL A 22 -7.42 5.31 -2.19
CA VAL A 22 -7.91 6.06 -3.36
C VAL A 22 -7.99 7.55 -3.06
N GLY A 23 -8.45 7.93 -1.86
CA GLY A 23 -8.52 9.34 -1.46
C GLY A 23 -7.13 10.00 -1.40
N HIS A 24 -6.19 9.41 -0.67
CA HIS A 24 -4.82 9.91 -0.61
C HIS A 24 -4.11 9.85 -1.96
N GLY A 25 -4.31 8.77 -2.71
CA GLY A 25 -3.73 8.58 -4.03
C GLY A 25 -4.21 9.64 -5.02
N TRP A 26 -5.50 9.99 -5.00
CA TRP A 26 -6.05 11.07 -5.82
C TRP A 26 -5.48 12.44 -5.45
N ILE A 27 -5.35 12.75 -4.15
CA ILE A 27 -4.73 14.00 -3.68
C ILE A 27 -3.28 14.10 -4.20
N ALA A 28 -2.49 13.04 -4.05
CA ALA A 28 -1.12 12.98 -4.56
C ALA A 28 -1.05 13.08 -6.09
N PHE A 29 -1.90 12.34 -6.82
CA PHE A 29 -1.93 12.31 -8.28
C PHE A 29 -2.35 13.66 -8.90
N SER A 30 -3.41 14.27 -8.37
CA SER A 30 -3.92 15.55 -8.85
C SER A 30 -3.00 16.73 -8.51
N GLY A 31 -2.02 16.53 -7.62
CA GLY A 31 -1.16 17.59 -7.10
C GLY A 31 -1.85 18.49 -6.07
N ALA A 32 -3.03 18.09 -5.57
CA ALA A 32 -3.62 18.73 -4.41
C ALA A 32 -2.69 18.57 -3.20
N GLU A 33 -2.48 19.65 -2.45
CA GLU A 33 -1.54 19.69 -1.32
C GLU A 33 -0.10 19.28 -1.69
N ALA A 34 0.32 19.41 -2.95
CA ALA A 34 1.63 18.94 -3.41
C ALA A 34 2.81 19.55 -2.62
N SER A 35 2.69 20.77 -2.09
CA SER A 35 3.71 21.37 -1.22
C SER A 35 3.98 20.52 0.03
N LYS A 36 2.91 20.07 0.70
CA LYS A 36 2.96 19.25 1.92
C LYS A 36 3.55 17.87 1.62
N TRP A 37 3.04 17.19 0.60
CA TRP A 37 3.52 15.86 0.22
C TRP A 37 4.97 15.87 -0.28
N ARG A 38 5.39 16.92 -1.01
CA ARG A 38 6.80 17.10 -1.38
C ARG A 38 7.67 17.37 -0.15
N GLY A 39 7.15 18.04 0.88
CA GLY A 39 7.84 18.20 2.17
C GLY A 39 8.13 16.85 2.85
N TYR A 40 7.18 15.91 2.80
CA TYR A 40 7.41 14.54 3.30
C TYR A 40 8.45 13.78 2.48
N LEU A 41 8.43 13.92 1.16
CA LEU A 41 9.47 13.32 0.30
C LEU A 41 10.85 13.94 0.58
N ALA A 42 10.93 15.24 0.82
CA ALA A 42 12.17 15.90 1.21
C ALA A 42 12.69 15.38 2.56
N ALA A 43 11.81 15.18 3.55
CA ALA A 43 12.18 14.55 4.82
C ALA A 43 12.66 13.09 4.65
N GLY A 44 12.20 12.41 3.60
CA GLY A 44 12.69 11.09 3.17
C GLY A 44 13.99 11.14 2.35
N GLY A 45 14.57 12.31 2.09
CA GLY A 45 15.83 12.49 1.37
C GLY A 45 15.70 12.68 -0.14
N PHE A 46 14.49 12.86 -0.68
CA PHE A 46 14.27 13.12 -2.10
C PHE A 46 14.45 14.61 -2.44
N THR A 47 15.04 14.88 -3.60
CA THR A 47 15.14 16.25 -4.13
C THR A 47 13.79 16.76 -4.62
N SER A 48 13.62 18.09 -4.70
CA SER A 48 12.39 18.68 -5.23
C SER A 48 12.07 18.22 -6.65
N ALA A 49 13.11 18.00 -7.46
CA ALA A 49 12.96 17.59 -8.85
C ALA A 49 12.49 16.13 -8.98
N GLU A 50 12.86 15.27 -8.04
CA GLU A 50 12.35 13.90 -7.93
C GLU A 50 10.93 13.89 -7.39
N ALA A 51 10.65 14.71 -6.38
CA ALA A 51 9.34 14.76 -5.74
C ALA A 51 8.22 15.17 -6.71
N VAL A 52 8.52 16.01 -7.71
CA VAL A 52 7.58 16.37 -8.79
C VAL A 52 7.16 15.16 -9.64
N ILE A 53 8.08 14.20 -9.84
CA ILE A 53 7.85 13.01 -10.66
C ILE A 53 7.26 11.87 -9.81
N LEU A 54 7.80 11.67 -8.61
CA LEU A 54 7.41 10.57 -7.73
C LEU A 54 6.01 10.73 -7.16
N LEU A 55 5.62 11.95 -6.80
CA LEU A 55 4.33 12.18 -6.14
C LEU A 55 3.12 11.65 -6.96
N PRO A 56 2.98 11.97 -8.26
CA PRO A 56 1.87 11.43 -9.04
C PRO A 56 1.97 9.91 -9.27
N LEU A 57 3.18 9.35 -9.37
CA LEU A 57 3.38 7.90 -9.50
C LEU A 57 2.97 7.14 -8.23
N ILE A 58 3.33 7.68 -7.06
CA ILE A 58 2.87 7.20 -5.76
C ILE A 58 1.34 7.29 -5.70
N GLY A 59 0.76 8.41 -6.15
CA GLY A 59 -0.70 8.58 -6.18
C GLY A 59 -1.42 7.53 -7.02
N LEU A 60 -0.90 7.21 -8.21
CA LEU A 60 -1.44 6.14 -9.05
C LEU A 60 -1.30 4.76 -8.40
N LEU A 61 -0.15 4.49 -7.75
CA LEU A 61 0.06 3.24 -7.02
C LEU A 61 -0.93 3.09 -5.86
N ASP A 62 -1.18 4.16 -5.10
CA ASP A 62 -2.14 4.16 -4.00
C ASP A 62 -3.57 3.89 -4.51
N ILE A 63 -3.98 4.53 -5.61
CA ILE A 63 -5.28 4.24 -6.25
C ILE A 63 -5.38 2.76 -6.66
N ALA A 64 -4.33 2.22 -7.28
CA ALA A 64 -4.30 0.82 -7.69
C ALA A 64 -4.40 -0.13 -6.49
N ILE A 65 -3.68 0.13 -5.40
CA ILE A 65 -3.74 -0.65 -4.15
C ILE A 65 -5.16 -0.62 -3.57
N GLY A 66 -5.80 0.56 -3.54
CA GLY A 66 -7.15 0.72 -3.02
C GLY A 66 -8.17 -0.09 -3.82
N ILE A 67 -8.15 0.02 -5.16
CA ILE A 67 -9.04 -0.72 -6.06
C ILE A 67 -8.78 -2.23 -5.98
N LEU A 68 -7.51 -2.65 -6.02
CA LEU A 68 -7.14 -4.06 -5.89
C LEU A 68 -7.66 -4.61 -4.56
N THR A 69 -7.40 -3.94 -3.43
CA THR A 69 -7.90 -4.40 -2.13
C THR A 69 -9.42 -4.49 -2.08
N LEU A 70 -10.14 -3.57 -2.76
CA LEU A 70 -11.60 -3.60 -2.79
C LEU A 70 -12.15 -4.83 -3.50
N PHE A 71 -11.53 -5.33 -4.58
CA PHE A 71 -12.06 -6.44 -5.38
C PHE A 71 -11.33 -7.77 -5.17
N TYR A 72 -10.02 -7.71 -4.96
CA TYR A 72 -9.09 -8.82 -4.80
C TYR A 72 -8.14 -8.53 -3.64
N PRO A 73 -8.51 -8.86 -2.39
CA PRO A 73 -7.76 -8.47 -1.20
C PRO A 73 -6.50 -9.34 -1.06
N LEU A 74 -5.53 -9.16 -1.97
CA LEU A 74 -4.28 -9.90 -2.03
C LEU A 74 -3.48 -9.65 -0.75
N SER A 75 -3.08 -10.71 -0.05
CA SER A 75 -2.34 -10.61 1.22
C SER A 75 -1.08 -9.76 1.10
N LEU A 76 -0.35 -9.90 -0.01
CA LEU A 76 0.85 -9.10 -0.26
C LEU A 76 0.52 -7.60 -0.42
N VAL A 77 -0.58 -7.27 -1.11
CA VAL A 77 -1.01 -5.88 -1.34
C VAL A 77 -1.46 -5.25 -0.02
N THR A 78 -2.16 -5.99 0.84
CA THR A 78 -2.61 -5.48 2.13
C THR A 78 -1.48 -5.34 3.14
N ILE A 79 -0.48 -6.24 3.12
CA ILE A 79 0.77 -6.08 3.89
C ILE A 79 1.52 -4.82 3.45
N TRP A 80 1.68 -4.63 2.14
CA TRP A 80 2.30 -3.42 1.59
C TRP A 80 1.52 -2.16 2.00
N ALA A 81 0.19 -2.18 1.90
CA ALA A 81 -0.66 -1.07 2.30
C ALA A 81 -0.44 -0.69 3.78
N ALA A 82 -0.40 -1.68 4.68
CA ALA A 82 -0.13 -1.43 6.10
C ALA A 82 1.26 -0.80 6.31
N ALA A 83 2.30 -1.37 5.70
CA ALA A 83 3.66 -0.87 5.82
C ALA A 83 3.82 0.55 5.24
N TRP A 84 3.26 0.80 4.06
CA TRP A 84 3.33 2.10 3.38
C TRP A 84 2.55 3.18 4.14
N ALA A 85 1.33 2.90 4.58
CA ALA A 85 0.54 3.83 5.38
C ALA A 85 1.22 4.12 6.74
N PHE A 86 1.89 3.14 7.34
CA PHE A 86 2.65 3.35 8.56
C PHE A 86 3.87 4.24 8.32
N ALA A 87 4.66 3.97 7.28
CA ALA A 87 5.83 4.76 6.92
C ALA A 87 5.45 6.22 6.62
N THR A 88 4.37 6.44 5.88
CA THR A 88 3.87 7.78 5.60
C THR A 88 3.31 8.48 6.85
N ALA A 89 2.73 7.76 7.82
CA ALA A 89 2.38 8.36 9.11
C ALA A 89 3.65 8.75 9.90
N ALA A 90 4.65 7.86 9.95
CA ALA A 90 5.90 8.04 10.69
C ALA A 90 6.84 9.11 10.12
N ILE A 91 6.70 9.50 8.85
CA ILE A 91 7.51 10.60 8.26
C ILE A 91 7.08 11.98 8.78
N ARG A 92 5.86 12.13 9.33
CA ARG A 92 5.31 13.43 9.73
C ARG A 92 6.13 14.12 10.82
N PRO A 93 6.52 13.45 11.92
CA PRO A 93 7.41 14.05 12.92
C PRO A 93 8.78 14.40 12.35
N ILE A 94 9.29 13.59 11.42
CA ILE A 94 10.58 13.84 10.74
C ILE A 94 10.49 15.08 9.85
N ALA A 95 9.33 15.32 9.24
CA ALA A 95 9.03 16.52 8.47
C ALA A 95 8.69 17.76 9.32
N GLY A 96 8.80 17.67 10.65
CA GLY A 96 8.57 18.78 11.58
C GLY A 96 7.12 18.94 12.06
N GLU A 97 6.23 17.99 11.76
CA GLU A 97 4.88 17.98 12.32
C GLU A 97 4.86 17.41 13.75
N SER A 98 3.76 17.62 14.47
CA SER A 98 3.55 17.02 15.79
C SER A 98 3.51 15.48 15.71
N ILE A 99 4.00 14.79 16.74
CA ILE A 99 3.83 13.33 16.88
C ILE A 99 2.35 12.92 16.82
N TRP A 100 1.43 13.79 17.26
CA TRP A 100 0.00 13.55 17.18
C TRP A 100 -0.50 13.45 15.73
N ALA A 101 0.15 14.10 14.77
CA ALA A 101 -0.18 13.96 13.34
C ALA A 101 0.14 12.55 12.80
N ALA A 102 1.09 11.84 13.40
CA ALA A 102 1.34 10.43 13.10
C ALA A 102 0.32 9.51 13.79
N ILE A 103 0.01 9.78 15.07
CA ILE A 103 -0.93 8.99 15.88
C ILE A 103 -2.36 9.09 15.33
N GLU A 104 -2.81 10.28 14.92
CA GLU A 104 -4.12 10.50 14.29
C GLU A 104 -4.31 9.64 13.04
N ARG A 105 -3.21 9.29 12.35
CA ARG A 105 -3.22 8.46 11.14
C ARG A 105 -3.14 6.96 11.44
N ALA A 106 -3.28 6.54 12.70
CA ALA A 106 -3.33 5.14 13.08
C ALA A 106 -4.37 4.35 12.27
N GLY A 107 -5.54 4.95 12.01
CA GLY A 107 -6.57 4.34 11.17
C GLY A 107 -6.08 3.97 9.76
N ASN A 108 -5.18 4.76 9.17
CA ASN A 108 -4.71 4.55 7.80
C ASN A 108 -3.95 3.23 7.64
N TRP A 109 -3.12 2.85 8.63
CA TRP A 109 -2.32 1.62 8.58
C TRP A 109 -2.90 0.48 9.40
N ALA A 110 -3.67 0.78 10.45
CA ALA A 110 -4.32 -0.25 11.26
C ALA A 110 -5.44 -0.97 10.50
N THR A 111 -6.16 -0.28 9.60
CA THR A 111 -7.21 -0.91 8.77
C THR A 111 -6.65 -2.00 7.85
N PRO A 112 -5.65 -1.77 6.98
CA PRO A 112 -5.05 -2.84 6.19
C PRO A 112 -4.34 -3.89 7.06
N LEU A 113 -3.76 -3.51 8.21
CA LEU A 113 -3.17 -4.46 9.15
C LEU A 113 -4.21 -5.42 9.75
N ALA A 114 -5.39 -4.92 10.11
CA ALA A 114 -6.50 -5.75 10.58
C ALA A 114 -6.99 -6.71 9.48
N LEU A 115 -6.96 -6.28 8.22
CA LEU A 115 -7.29 -7.13 7.08
C LEU A 115 -6.26 -8.25 6.89
N VAL A 116 -4.97 -7.93 7.03
CA VAL A 116 -3.89 -8.95 7.05
C VAL A 116 -4.10 -9.95 8.17
N TYR A 117 -4.39 -9.48 9.38
CA TYR A 117 -4.67 -10.36 10.52
C TYR A 117 -5.86 -11.29 10.24
N LEU A 118 -6.96 -10.76 9.72
CA LEU A 118 -8.14 -11.54 9.36
C LEU A 118 -7.81 -12.63 8.32
N HIS A 119 -7.00 -12.31 7.30
CA HIS A 119 -6.56 -13.31 6.30
C HIS A 119 -5.65 -14.38 6.89
N ALA A 120 -4.70 -14.02 7.77
CA ALA A 120 -3.80 -14.97 8.41
C ALA A 120 -4.55 -16.02 9.26
N HIS A 121 -5.71 -15.65 9.78
CA HIS A 121 -6.58 -16.53 10.57
C HIS A 121 -7.70 -17.19 9.76
N ARG A 122 -7.83 -16.89 8.47
CA ARG A 122 -8.73 -17.56 7.53
C ARG A 122 -7.97 -18.57 6.68
N GLN A 123 -8.35 -19.84 6.74
CA GLN A 123 -7.94 -20.80 5.72
C GLN A 123 -8.70 -20.45 4.42
N VAL A 124 -8.06 -19.70 3.51
CA VAL A 124 -8.58 -19.54 2.14
C VAL A 124 -8.47 -20.90 1.46
N SER A 125 -9.58 -21.62 1.36
CA SER A 125 -9.61 -22.87 0.61
C SER A 125 -9.33 -22.58 -0.86
N ARG A 126 -8.18 -23.04 -1.38
CA ARG A 126 -7.79 -22.94 -2.80
C ARG A 126 -8.91 -23.41 -3.76
N SER A 127 -9.82 -24.27 -3.29
CA SER A 127 -10.97 -24.77 -4.04
C SER A 127 -12.04 -23.72 -4.38
N ALA A 128 -11.98 -22.52 -3.80
CA ALA A 128 -12.95 -21.45 -4.05
C ALA A 128 -12.60 -20.55 -5.26
N LEU A 129 -11.40 -20.67 -5.83
CA LEU A 129 -10.98 -19.85 -6.97
C LEU A 129 -11.54 -20.39 -8.30
N PRO A 130 -11.98 -19.52 -9.23
CA PRO A 130 -12.39 -19.95 -10.56
C PRO A 130 -11.27 -20.70 -11.30
N SER A 131 -11.62 -21.67 -12.14
CA SER A 131 -10.64 -22.47 -12.90
C SER A 131 -9.78 -21.66 -13.87
N TRP A 132 -10.23 -20.46 -14.26
CA TRP A 132 -9.48 -19.53 -15.12
C TRP A 132 -8.53 -18.62 -14.32
N PHE A 133 -8.56 -18.66 -12.98
CA PHE A 133 -7.76 -17.76 -12.15
C PHE A 133 -6.27 -18.12 -12.28
N PRO A 134 -5.39 -17.13 -12.59
CA PRO A 134 -3.98 -17.44 -12.83
C PRO A 134 -3.30 -18.09 -11.61
N PRO A 135 -2.63 -19.25 -11.75
CA PRO A 135 -2.03 -19.97 -10.62
C PRO A 135 -1.02 -19.13 -9.83
N TRP A 136 -0.20 -18.34 -10.53
CA TRP A 136 0.77 -17.45 -9.90
C TRP A 136 0.11 -16.33 -9.06
N LEU A 137 -1.11 -15.95 -9.40
CA LEU A 137 -1.90 -14.96 -8.64
C LEU A 137 -2.61 -15.64 -7.45
N ALA A 138 -2.95 -16.93 -7.58
CA ALA A 138 -3.47 -17.73 -6.47
C ALA A 138 -2.44 -17.89 -5.35
N ASP A 139 -1.14 -17.98 -5.71
CA ASP A 139 -0.08 -18.00 -4.71
C ASP A 139 0.08 -16.65 -3.99
N MET A 140 -0.18 -15.52 -4.66
CA MET A 140 -0.22 -14.20 -3.99
C MET A 140 -1.42 -14.03 -3.05
N LEU A 141 -2.45 -14.86 -3.20
CA LEU A 141 -3.61 -14.94 -2.32
C LEU A 141 -3.41 -15.89 -1.15
N ASP A 142 -2.37 -16.74 -1.16
CA ASP A 142 -2.17 -17.76 -0.15
C ASP A 142 -1.73 -17.13 1.19
N PRO A 143 -2.56 -17.20 2.26
CA PRO A 143 -2.16 -16.68 3.57
C PRO A 143 -1.02 -17.48 4.21
N SER A 144 -0.68 -18.66 3.67
CA SER A 144 0.48 -19.46 4.08
C SER A 144 1.77 -19.11 3.31
N LEU A 145 1.76 -18.04 2.50
CA LEU A 145 2.97 -17.54 1.83
C LEU A 145 4.08 -17.35 2.85
N SER A 146 5.19 -18.08 2.70
CA SER A 146 6.29 -18.01 3.66
C SER A 146 6.80 -16.56 3.76
N TRP A 147 7.18 -16.15 4.98
CA TRP A 147 7.72 -14.81 5.23
C TRP A 147 8.86 -14.47 4.27
N ASP A 148 9.70 -15.44 3.92
CA ASP A 148 10.79 -15.29 2.97
C ASP A 148 10.32 -14.89 1.56
N LEU A 149 9.20 -15.43 1.10
CA LEU A 149 8.67 -15.14 -0.23
C LEU A 149 7.88 -13.83 -0.26
N SER A 150 7.15 -13.52 0.81
CA SER A 150 6.52 -12.21 1.02
C SER A 150 7.55 -11.08 1.02
N LEU A 151 8.65 -11.25 1.76
CA LEU A 151 9.76 -10.31 1.79
C LEU A 151 10.44 -10.15 0.43
N LYS A 152 10.63 -11.24 -0.32
CA LYS A 152 11.18 -11.18 -1.69
C LYS A 152 10.30 -10.36 -2.63
N TYR A 153 8.98 -10.52 -2.57
CA TYR A 153 8.08 -9.73 -3.43
C TYR A 153 7.98 -8.27 -3.02
N VAL A 154 7.89 -7.96 -1.71
CA VAL A 154 7.96 -6.57 -1.22
C VAL A 154 9.27 -5.92 -1.62
N PHE A 155 10.40 -6.62 -1.43
CA PHE A 155 11.71 -6.16 -1.86
C PHE A 155 11.77 -5.94 -3.37
N THR A 156 11.19 -6.85 -4.17
CA THR A 156 11.12 -6.70 -5.64
C THR A 156 10.28 -5.49 -6.05
N LEU A 157 9.17 -5.23 -5.37
CA LEU A 157 8.31 -4.05 -5.62
C LEU A 157 9.05 -2.75 -5.27
N ILE A 158 9.76 -2.73 -4.14
CA ILE A 158 10.63 -1.63 -3.71
C ILE A 158 11.75 -1.42 -4.74
N VAL A 159 12.45 -2.49 -5.15
CA VAL A 159 13.52 -2.45 -6.16
C VAL A 159 13.00 -2.01 -7.53
N ALA A 160 11.79 -2.42 -7.93
CA ALA A 160 11.17 -1.98 -9.17
C ALA A 160 10.83 -0.48 -9.11
N LEU A 161 10.27 0.00 -8.00
CA LEU A 161 9.99 1.41 -7.78
C LEU A 161 11.28 2.24 -7.76
N LEU A 162 12.30 1.80 -7.03
CA LEU A 162 13.63 2.43 -6.98
C LEU A 162 14.35 2.35 -8.34
N GLY A 163 14.19 1.26 -9.08
CA GLY A 163 14.71 1.05 -10.42
C GLY A 163 14.12 2.04 -11.42
N CYS A 164 12.80 2.27 -11.36
CA CYS A 164 12.14 3.34 -12.10
C CYS A 164 12.75 4.72 -11.76
N VAL A 165 13.03 5.00 -10.49
CA VAL A 165 13.69 6.25 -10.07
C VAL A 165 15.10 6.38 -10.69
N LEU A 166 15.89 5.30 -10.67
CA LEU A 166 17.26 5.30 -11.21
C LEU A 166 17.31 5.43 -12.74
N VAL A 167 16.37 4.80 -13.46
CA VAL A 167 16.23 4.97 -14.92
C VAL A 167 15.85 6.41 -15.25
N LEU A 168 14.91 7.01 -14.50
CA LEU A 168 14.54 8.41 -14.69
C LEU A 168 15.70 9.37 -14.37
N ARG A 169 16.53 9.06 -13.36
CA ARG A 169 17.76 9.83 -13.07
C ARG A 169 18.77 9.78 -14.22
N THR A 170 19.00 8.61 -14.79
CA THR A 170 19.99 8.41 -15.87
C THR A 170 19.56 8.98 -17.22
N LEU A 171 18.25 9.02 -17.50
CA LEU A 171 17.70 9.71 -18.67
C LEU A 171 17.84 11.24 -18.58
N ARG A 172 17.97 11.80 -17.38
CA ARG A 172 18.07 13.25 -17.13
C ARG A 172 19.52 13.76 -17.07
N SER A 173 20.49 12.87 -16.82
CA SER A 173 21.92 13.20 -16.84
C SER A 173 22.54 13.20 -18.24
N ARG A 174 21.72 13.03 -19.29
CA ARG A 174 22.07 13.16 -20.70
C ARG A 174 21.37 14.37 -21.27
#